data_AF-A0A3D5P9D2-F1
#
_entry.id   AF-A0A3D5P9D2-F1
#
_cell.length_a   1.000
_cell.length_b   1.000
_cell.length_c   1.000
_cell.angle_alpha   90.00
_cell.angle_beta   90.00
_cell.angle_gamma   90.00
#
_symmetry.space_group_name_H-M   'P 1'
#
loop_
_entity.id
_entity.type
_entity.pdbx_description
1 polymer ?
#
loop_
_entity_poly.entity_id
_entity_poly.type
_entity_poly.pdbx_seq_one_letter_code
_entity_poly.pdbx_strand_id
1 'polypeptide(L)' 'GITTPVSSPRAGDLVYYDDYGHVGIYMGGGRAIQCDGDIGQPKPGVEIVNLSNYWGSHVDSYGRLNY' A
#
# COMPACT_ATOMS: atom_id res chain seq x y z
N GLY A 1 -7.40 -16.52 -6.24
CA GLY A 1 -7.44 -15.43 -5.24
C GLY A 1 -8.17 -14.23 -5.83
N ILE A 2 -8.52 -13.26 -4.99
CA ILE A 2 -9.15 -11.98 -5.42
C ILE A 2 -8.17 -11.11 -6.22
N THR A 3 -6.86 -11.28 -5.98
CA THR A 3 -5.78 -10.62 -6.72
C THR A 3 -4.82 -11.62 -7.38
N THR A 4 -4.10 -11.14 -8.40
CA THR A 4 -2.92 -11.78 -9.00
C THR A 4 -1.66 -10.99 -8.63
N PRO A 5 -0.57 -11.63 -8.17
CA PRO A 5 0.69 -10.94 -7.84
C PRO A 5 1.29 -10.20 -9.04
N VAL A 6 1.90 -9.04 -8.80
CA VAL A 6 2.61 -8.25 -9.82
C VAL A 6 3.94 -7.73 -9.27
N SER A 7 4.98 -7.73 -10.11
CA SER A 7 6.30 -7.17 -9.77
C SER A 7 6.48 -5.72 -10.23
N SER A 8 5.63 -5.25 -11.15
CA SER A 8 5.61 -3.87 -11.66
C SER A 8 4.20 -3.29 -11.46
N PRO A 9 3.93 -2.67 -10.30
CA PRO A 9 2.61 -2.15 -10.00
C PRO A 9 2.26 -0.96 -10.89
N ARG A 10 0.97 -0.81 -11.18
CA ARG A 10 0.37 0.35 -11.85
C ARG A 10 -0.67 0.98 -10.92
N ALA A 11 -1.04 2.22 -11.21
CA ALA A 11 -2.07 2.90 -10.42
C ALA A 11 -3.35 2.03 -10.31
N GLY A 12 -3.84 1.86 -9.09
CA GLY A 12 -4.99 1.02 -8.75
C GLY A 12 -4.65 -0.41 -8.26
N ASP A 13 -3.41 -0.88 -8.41
CA ASP A 13 -2.99 -2.13 -7.77
C ASP A 13 -2.91 -1.96 -6.24
N LEU A 14 -3.06 -3.06 -5.51
CA LEU A 14 -2.89 -3.08 -4.06
C LEU A 14 -1.40 -3.18 -3.71
N VAL A 15 -1.00 -2.48 -2.66
CA VAL A 15 0.30 -2.62 -1.99
C VAL A 15 0.04 -3.34 -0.68
N TYR A 16 0.74 -4.45 -0.42
CA TYR A 16 0.66 -5.18 0.84
C TYR A 16 1.90 -4.94 1.68
N TYR A 17 1.69 -4.79 2.99
CA TYR A 17 2.76 -4.53 3.94
C TYR A 17 2.74 -5.52 5.10
N ASP A 18 3.92 -5.76 5.68
CA ASP A 18 4.16 -6.54 6.89
C ASP A 18 3.43 -7.91 6.91
N ASP A 19 3.73 -8.76 5.93
CA ASP A 19 3.08 -10.04 5.66
C ASP A 19 1.53 -9.94 5.61
N TYR A 20 1.04 -9.02 4.77
CA TYR A 20 -0.40 -8.73 4.62
C TYR A 20 -1.08 -8.14 5.87
N GLY A 21 -0.33 -7.65 6.87
CA GLY A 21 -0.85 -6.96 8.05
C GLY A 21 -1.47 -5.59 7.73
N HIS A 22 -1.09 -4.97 6.61
CA HIS A 22 -1.65 -3.70 6.14
C HIS A 22 -1.79 -3.65 4.60
N VAL A 23 -2.66 -2.77 4.10
CA VAL A 23 -2.93 -2.63 2.65
C VAL A 23 -3.18 -1.18 2.24
N GLY A 24 -2.65 -0.82 1.08
CA GLY A 24 -2.91 0.46 0.41
C GLY A 24 -3.21 0.27 -1.07
N ILE A 25 -3.55 1.38 -1.74
CA ILE A 25 -3.74 1.44 -3.19
C ILE A 25 -2.57 2.19 -3.80
N TYR A 26 -1.83 1.55 -4.71
CA TYR A 26 -0.73 2.17 -5.43
C TYR A 26 -1.26 3.27 -6.35
N MET A 27 -0.68 4.47 -6.25
CA MET A 27 -1.07 5.63 -7.05
C MET A 27 -0.15 5.87 -8.25
N GLY A 28 0.94 5.11 -8.37
CA GLY A 28 2.01 5.41 -9.32
C GLY A 28 3.01 6.42 -8.78
N GLY A 29 4.20 6.44 -9.39
CA GLY A 29 5.30 7.29 -8.97
C GLY A 29 5.81 6.98 -7.56
N GLY A 30 5.78 5.72 -7.14
CA GLY A 30 6.28 5.30 -5.82
C GLY A 30 5.43 5.77 -4.64
N ARG A 31 4.13 6.05 -4.86
CA ARG A 31 3.20 6.52 -3.82
C ARG A 31 2.03 5.57 -3.65
N ALA A 32 1.46 5.56 -2.45
CA ALA A 32 0.23 4.86 -2.13
C ALA A 32 -0.74 5.74 -1.33
N ILE A 33 -2.03 5.46 -1.45
CA ILE A 33 -3.06 5.96 -0.53
C ILE A 33 -3.51 4.81 0.37
N GLN A 34 -3.58 5.04 1.67
CA GLN A 34 -3.87 4.02 2.67
C GLN A 34 -4.41 4.64 3.96
N CYS A 35 -4.89 3.81 4.90
CA CYS A 35 -5.24 4.28 6.24
C CYS A 35 -4.12 3.95 7.22
N ASP A 36 -3.55 4.94 7.89
CA ASP A 36 -2.57 4.69 8.95
C ASP A 36 -3.00 5.33 10.27
N GLY A 37 -2.46 4.77 11.34
CA GLY A 37 -2.61 5.25 12.70
C GLY A 37 -3.97 4.97 13.33
N ASP A 38 -3.95 4.94 14.66
CA ASP A 38 -5.13 4.97 15.50
C ASP A 38 -5.30 6.35 16.15
N ILE A 39 -6.31 6.52 16.99
CA ILE A 39 -6.61 7.79 17.68
C ILE A 39 -5.43 8.35 18.51
N GLY A 40 -4.40 7.56 18.79
CA GLY A 40 -3.18 7.98 19.49
C GLY A 40 -2.08 8.53 18.58
N GLN A 41 -2.20 8.41 17.26
CA GLN A 41 -1.21 8.93 16.31
C GLN A 41 -1.47 10.40 15.93
N PRO A 42 -0.44 11.19 15.55
CA PRO A 42 -0.61 12.59 15.16
C PRO A 42 -1.46 12.81 13.91
N LYS A 43 -1.57 11.79 13.06
CA LYS A 43 -2.35 11.81 11.81
C LYS A 43 -3.06 10.48 11.60
N PRO A 44 -4.17 10.23 12.33
CA PRO A 44 -4.98 9.04 12.09
C PRO A 44 -5.81 9.17 10.83
N GLY A 45 -5.99 8.07 10.11
CA GLY A 45 -6.91 7.94 8.99
C GLY A 45 -6.22 7.88 7.64
N VAL A 46 -6.92 8.33 6.59
CA VAL A 46 -6.44 8.18 5.22
C VAL A 46 -5.33 9.17 4.91
N GLU A 47 -4.20 8.66 4.44
CA GLU A 47 -3.06 9.47 4.03
C GLU A 47 -2.44 8.99 2.70
N ILE A 48 -1.64 9.88 2.12
CA ILE A 48 -0.79 9.59 0.97
C ILE A 48 0.64 9.47 1.45
N VAL A 49 1.28 8.36 1.10
CA VAL A 49 2.63 8.02 1.53
C VAL A 49 3.59 7.87 0.36
N ASN A 50 4.88 8.11 0.61
CA ASN A 50 5.96 7.77 -0.31
C ASN A 50 6.55 6.41 0.08
N LEU A 51 6.59 5.48 -0.87
CA LEU A 51 7.13 4.13 -0.72
C LEU A 51 8.66 4.09 -0.84
N SER A 52 9.33 5.24 -0.90
CA SER A 52 10.79 5.36 -0.79
C SER A 52 11.26 5.58 0.64
N ASN A 53 10.35 5.81 1.59
CA ASN A 53 10.65 6.17 2.98
C ASN A 53 10.30 5.00 3.91
N TYR A 54 9.86 5.27 5.15
CA TYR A 54 9.41 4.26 6.14
C TYR A 54 8.58 3.15 5.48
N TRP A 55 7.49 3.51 4.81
CA TRP A 55 6.60 2.55 4.15
C TRP A 55 7.26 1.64 3.12
N GLY A 56 8.35 2.08 2.49
CA GLY A 56 9.09 1.28 1.52
C GLY A 56 9.72 0.02 2.11
N SER A 57 10.22 0.08 3.35
CA SER A 57 10.78 -1.11 4.02
C SER A 57 9.72 -2.09 4.52
N HIS A 58 8.46 -1.67 4.54
CA HIS A 58 7.33 -2.50 4.95
C HIS A 58 6.62 -3.15 3.76
N VAL A 59 6.92 -2.78 2.51
CA VAL A 59 6.27 -3.38 1.33
C VAL A 59 6.73 -4.83 1.14
N ASP A 60 5.77 -5.77 1.16
CA ASP A 60 6.05 -7.16 0.82
C ASP A 60 5.85 -7.43 -0.66
N SER A 61 4.70 -6.98 -1.19
CA SER A 61 4.24 -7.37 -2.52
C SER A 61 3.17 -6.44 -3.06
N TYR A 62 2.87 -6.61 -4.35
CA TYR A 62 1.78 -5.92 -5.02
C TYR A 62 0.80 -6.93 -5.63
N GLY A 63 -0.48 -6.58 -5.65
CA GLY A 63 -1.53 -7.43 -6.23
C GLY A 63 -2.51 -6.65 -7.09
N ARG A 64 -2.87 -7.21 -8.25
CA ARG A 64 -3.86 -6.65 -9.16
C ARG A 64 -5.18 -7.39 -9.03
N LEU A 65 -6.28 -6.66 -8.87
CA LEU A 65 -7.62 -7.24 -8.82
C LEU A 65 -7.96 -7.97 -10.11
N ASN A 66 -8.53 -9.16 -9.98
CA ASN A 66 -9.00 -9.97 -11.10
C ASN A 66 -10.39 -9.47 -11.49
N TYR A 67 -10.49 -8.76 -12.61
CA TYR A 67 -11.74 -8.31 -13.21
C TYR A 67 -12.07 -9.13 -14.45
#